data_AF-A0A101C5E2-F1
#
_entry.id   AF-A0A101C5E2-F1
#
_cell.length_a   1.000
_cell.length_b   1.000
_cell.length_c   1.000
_cell.angle_alpha   90.00
_cell.angle_beta   90.00
_cell.angle_gamma   90.00
#
_symmetry.space_group_name_H-M   'P 1'
#
loop_
_entity.id
_entity.type
_entity.pdbx_description
1 polymer ?
#
loop_
_entity_poly.entity_id
_entity_poly.type
_entity_poly.pdbx_seq_one_letter_code
_entity_poly.pdbx_strand_id
1 'polypeptide(L)'
;MKLKLIFLLFIFPLCFLAGCGKTIVDCDKSDIHLENRWYAENGGVDYLDVNSRDRIFICETINNFQEGEDIMISHHYGDIAIFLNGKKIDMIFTYSNGIVYRVGVGKYVRNEELTRKILKLMHISKRCWVKDCIS
;
A
#
# COMPACT_ATOMS: atom_id res chain seq x y z
N MET A 1 8.94 -54.99 -22.71
CA MET A 1 8.33 -54.78 -21.38
C MET A 1 8.49 -53.31 -21.02
N LYS A 2 7.35 -52.60 -21.04
CA LYS A 2 6.99 -51.32 -20.39
C LYS A 2 8.16 -50.36 -20.05
N LEU A 3 8.36 -49.31 -20.85
CA LEU A 3 7.65 -48.03 -20.68
C LEU A 3 7.76 -47.52 -19.23
N LYS A 4 8.96 -47.11 -18.82
CA LYS A 4 9.24 -46.44 -17.54
C LYS A 4 10.32 -45.38 -17.73
N LEU A 5 10.04 -44.32 -18.49
CA LEU A 5 10.94 -43.15 -18.48
C LEU A 5 10.26 -41.82 -18.90
N ILE A 6 8.94 -41.68 -18.74
CA ILE A 6 8.23 -40.47 -19.19
C ILE A 6 7.43 -39.78 -18.07
N PHE A 7 7.26 -40.41 -16.89
CA PHE A 7 6.31 -39.91 -15.89
C PHE A 7 6.84 -38.81 -14.94
N LEU A 8 8.12 -38.44 -15.00
CA LEU A 8 8.72 -37.46 -14.09
C LEU A 8 8.88 -36.05 -14.69
N LEU A 9 8.59 -35.85 -15.98
CA LEU A 9 8.72 -34.55 -16.66
C LEU A 9 7.40 -33.76 -16.75
N PHE A 10 6.25 -34.35 -16.39
CA PHE A 10 4.94 -33.69 -16.53
C PHE A 10 4.35 -33.12 -15.24
N ILE A 11 4.98 -33.30 -14.08
CA ILE A 11 4.47 -32.78 -12.80
C ILE A 11 5.07 -31.40 -12.46
N PHE A 12 6.07 -30.93 -13.22
CA PHE A 12 6.81 -29.70 -12.94
C PHE A 12 6.52 -28.49 -13.85
N PRO A 13 5.30 -28.29 -14.40
CA PRO A 13 4.93 -26.92 -14.77
C PRO A 13 3.53 -26.45 -14.32
N LEU A 14 2.79 -27.18 -13.48
CA LEU A 14 1.45 -26.70 -13.04
C LEU A 14 1.47 -25.67 -11.90
N CYS A 15 2.55 -25.54 -11.14
CA CYS A 15 2.63 -24.53 -10.09
C CYS A 15 3.04 -23.13 -10.58
N PHE A 16 3.45 -22.96 -11.84
CA PHE A 16 3.81 -21.66 -12.40
C PHE A 16 2.62 -20.89 -13.03
N LEU A 17 1.45 -21.52 -13.17
CA LEU A 17 0.25 -20.90 -13.75
C LEU A 17 -0.79 -20.44 -12.73
N ALA A 18 -0.61 -20.78 -11.44
CA ALA A 18 -1.30 -20.07 -10.37
C ALA A 18 -0.57 -18.74 -10.16
N GLY A 19 -0.75 -17.81 -11.10
CA GLY A 19 -0.27 -16.45 -10.95
C GLY A 19 -0.68 -15.95 -9.57
N CYS A 20 0.29 -15.40 -8.82
CA CYS A 20 0.01 -14.55 -7.67
C CYS A 20 -0.77 -13.33 -8.17
N GLY A 21 -2.05 -13.53 -8.45
CA GLY A 21 -2.98 -12.48 -8.82
C GLY A 21 -3.17 -11.58 -7.61
N LYS A 22 -3.16 -10.28 -7.86
CA LYS A 22 -3.51 -9.29 -6.85
C LYS A 22 -4.88 -9.65 -6.27
N THR A 23 -4.95 -9.90 -4.96
CA THR A 23 -6.23 -10.15 -4.29
C THR A 23 -7.07 -8.88 -4.36
N ILE A 24 -8.11 -8.88 -5.19
CA ILE A 24 -9.08 -7.79 -5.28
C ILE A 24 -9.99 -7.87 -4.06
N VAL A 25 -10.14 -6.77 -3.35
CA VAL A 25 -11.01 -6.67 -2.17
C VAL A 25 -12.40 -6.18 -2.58
N ASP A 26 -13.45 -6.83 -2.07
CA ASP A 26 -14.83 -6.36 -2.18
C ASP A 26 -15.01 -5.10 -1.32
N CYS A 27 -15.11 -3.93 -1.97
CA CYS A 27 -15.08 -2.64 -1.28
C CYS A 27 -16.33 -2.36 -0.45
N ASP A 28 -17.49 -2.92 -0.80
CA ASP A 28 -18.75 -2.73 -0.06
C ASP A 28 -18.69 -3.37 1.34
N LYS A 29 -17.90 -4.45 1.47
CA LYS A 29 -17.71 -5.20 2.71
C LYS A 29 -16.36 -4.95 3.37
N SER A 30 -15.55 -4.07 2.80
CA SER A 30 -14.19 -3.82 3.27
C SER A 30 -14.18 -3.03 4.59
N ASP A 31 -13.42 -3.51 5.57
CA ASP A 31 -13.05 -2.75 6.75
C ASP A 31 -11.78 -1.95 6.43
N ILE A 32 -11.82 -0.64 6.70
CA ILE A 32 -10.66 0.24 6.50
C ILE A 32 -10.49 1.14 7.70
N HIS A 33 -9.30 1.09 8.27
CA HIS A 33 -8.86 2.07 9.25
C HIS A 33 -7.48 2.62 8.87
N LEU A 34 -7.21 3.80 9.40
CA LEU A 34 -5.96 4.51 9.21
C LEU A 34 -5.21 4.62 10.54
N GLU A 35 -3.89 4.51 10.47
CA GLU A 35 -3.01 4.83 11.58
C GLU A 35 -2.00 5.90 11.16
N ASN A 36 -1.78 6.86 12.04
CA ASN A 36 -0.70 7.83 11.94
C ASN A 36 0.21 7.65 13.16
N ARG A 37 1.32 6.91 13.00
CA ARG A 37 2.28 6.69 14.09
C ARG A 37 3.29 7.83 14.22
N TRP A 38 3.10 8.90 13.46
CA TRP A 38 3.96 10.06 13.46
C TRP A 38 3.48 11.13 14.46
N TYR A 39 3.53 10.78 15.76
CA TYR A 39 2.99 11.58 16.86
C TYR A 39 3.63 12.97 16.99
N ALA A 40 4.96 13.06 16.93
CA ALA A 40 5.69 14.28 17.27
C ALA A 40 5.35 15.48 16.38
N GLU A 41 5.06 15.26 15.09
CA GLU A 41 4.83 16.37 14.16
C GLU A 41 3.39 16.49 13.66
N ASN A 42 2.60 15.42 13.74
CA ASN A 42 1.25 15.39 13.19
C ASN A 42 0.21 14.90 14.19
N GLY A 43 0.51 14.98 15.50
CA GLY A 43 -0.40 14.65 16.60
C GLY A 43 -0.62 13.17 16.83
N GLY A 44 -0.40 12.34 15.81
CA GLY A 44 -0.56 10.89 15.87
C GLY A 44 -2.01 10.44 15.97
N VAL A 45 -2.31 9.28 15.41
CA VAL A 45 -3.63 8.66 15.41
C VAL A 45 -3.44 7.16 15.52
N ASP A 46 -3.77 6.59 16.66
CA ASP A 46 -3.69 5.15 16.90
C ASP A 46 -4.68 4.34 16.06
N TYR A 47 -5.85 4.92 15.78
CA TYR A 47 -6.90 4.30 15.01
C TYR A 47 -7.90 5.36 14.51
N LEU A 48 -8.15 5.38 13.20
CA LEU A 48 -9.21 6.19 12.60
C LEU A 48 -10.09 5.30 11.72
N ASP A 49 -11.33 5.13 12.14
CA ASP A 49 -12.36 4.52 11.30
C ASP A 49 -12.73 5.45 10.15
N VAL A 50 -12.91 4.88 8.96
CA VAL A 50 -13.20 5.64 7.75
C VAL A 50 -14.67 5.49 7.38
N ASN A 51 -15.34 6.61 7.09
CA ASN A 51 -16.75 6.56 6.67
C ASN A 51 -16.94 5.76 5.36
N SER A 52 -18.17 5.31 5.10
CA SER A 52 -18.49 4.44 3.96
C SER A 52 -18.08 4.99 2.60
N ARG A 53 -18.26 6.29 2.35
CA ARG A 53 -17.91 6.91 1.06
C ARG A 53 -16.40 6.92 0.84
N ASP A 54 -15.65 7.36 1.85
CA ASP A 54 -14.20 7.43 1.76
C ASP A 54 -13.57 6.03 1.75
N ARG A 55 -14.20 5.05 2.42
CA ARG A 55 -13.83 3.64 2.35
C ARG A 55 -13.86 3.09 0.94
N ILE A 56 -14.96 3.27 0.23
CA ILE A 56 -15.12 2.79 -1.16
C ILE A 56 -14.02 3.40 -2.03
N PHE A 57 -13.84 4.71 -1.96
CA PHE A 57 -12.80 5.41 -2.72
C PHE A 57 -11.38 4.86 -2.43
N ILE A 58 -11.01 4.68 -1.15
CA ILE A 58 -9.69 4.16 -0.75
C ILE A 58 -9.51 2.73 -1.26
N CYS A 59 -10.49 1.85 -1.05
CA CYS A 59 -10.44 0.46 -1.47
C CYS A 59 -10.33 0.33 -3.00
N GLU A 60 -11.17 1.03 -3.76
CA GLU A 60 -11.12 1.01 -5.23
C GLU A 60 -9.78 1.52 -5.74
N THR A 61 -9.23 2.57 -5.12
CA THR A 61 -7.92 3.10 -5.50
C THR A 61 -6.80 2.07 -5.24
N ILE A 62 -6.81 1.41 -4.07
CA ILE A 62 -5.83 0.38 -3.71
C ILE A 62 -5.95 -0.84 -4.63
N ASN A 63 -7.17 -1.29 -4.92
CA ASN A 63 -7.44 -2.38 -5.86
C ASN A 63 -6.88 -2.10 -7.26
N ASN A 64 -6.80 -0.83 -7.65
CA ASN A 64 -6.28 -0.38 -8.94
C ASN A 64 -4.79 -0.02 -8.95
N PHE A 65 -4.07 -0.11 -7.82
CA PHE A 65 -2.60 0.02 -7.84
C PHE A 65 -1.97 -0.91 -8.88
N GLN A 66 -1.24 -0.34 -9.83
CA GLN A 66 -0.42 -1.12 -10.75
C GLN A 66 0.77 -1.74 -10.00
N GLU A 67 1.55 -2.57 -10.70
CA GLU A 67 2.83 -3.00 -10.16
C GLU A 67 3.67 -1.76 -9.81
N GLY A 68 4.24 -1.75 -8.60
CA GLY A 68 5.04 -0.62 -8.12
C GLY A 68 6.43 -0.61 -8.73
N GLU A 69 7.06 0.55 -8.72
CA GLU A 69 8.46 0.71 -9.10
C GLU A 69 9.37 0.30 -7.93
N ASP A 70 10.55 -0.25 -8.24
CA ASP A 70 11.57 -0.47 -7.23
C ASP A 70 12.15 0.88 -6.80
N ILE A 71 11.77 1.32 -5.60
CA ILE A 71 12.23 2.59 -5.03
C ILE A 71 13.10 2.30 -3.82
N MET A 72 14.38 2.68 -3.92
CA MET A 72 15.28 2.68 -2.77
C MET A 72 14.93 3.86 -1.86
N ILE A 73 14.28 3.56 -0.74
CA ILE A 73 13.93 4.56 0.28
C ILE A 73 15.16 4.77 1.16
N SER A 74 15.89 5.86 0.93
CA SER A 74 17.09 6.20 1.70
C SER A 74 16.76 6.83 3.05
N HIS A 75 15.63 7.55 3.15
CA HIS A 75 15.20 8.26 4.35
C HIS A 75 13.68 8.18 4.49
N HIS A 76 13.21 7.80 5.68
CA HIS A 76 11.80 7.64 6.03
C HIS A 76 11.48 8.55 7.23
N TYR A 77 10.46 9.39 7.09
CA TYR A 77 10.19 10.49 8.02
C TYR A 77 8.87 10.40 8.80
N GLY A 78 8.18 9.26 8.77
CA GLY A 78 6.96 9.06 9.57
C GLY A 78 6.08 7.94 9.02
N ASP A 79 5.68 7.01 9.89
CA ASP A 79 4.86 5.86 9.54
C ASP A 79 3.38 6.22 9.54
N ILE A 80 2.75 6.13 8.37
CA ILE A 80 1.29 6.07 8.24
C ILE A 80 0.93 4.73 7.62
N ALA A 81 -0.20 4.17 8.02
CA ALA A 81 -0.68 2.92 7.48
C ALA A 81 -2.14 2.99 7.10
N ILE A 82 -2.48 2.34 5.99
CA ILE A 82 -3.84 1.97 5.65
C ILE A 82 -3.98 0.48 5.97
N PHE A 83 -4.97 0.12 6.76
CA PHE A 83 -5.34 -1.27 6.95
C PHE A 83 -6.58 -1.56 6.15
N LEU A 84 -6.51 -2.52 5.23
CA LEU A 84 -7.63 -2.99 4.42
C LEU A 84 -7.91 -4.44 4.77
N ASN A 85 -9.02 -4.71 5.44
CA ASN A 85 -9.37 -6.03 6.00
C ASN A 85 -8.22 -6.63 6.84
N GLY A 86 -7.60 -5.81 7.69
CA GLY A 86 -6.46 -6.19 8.53
C GLY A 86 -5.12 -6.30 7.81
N LYS A 87 -5.06 -6.18 6.48
CA LYS A 87 -3.79 -6.11 5.74
C LYS A 87 -3.23 -4.70 5.81
N LYS A 88 -2.05 -4.55 6.40
CA LYS A 88 -1.31 -3.29 6.45
C LYS A 88 -0.72 -2.94 5.08
N ILE A 89 -0.92 -1.69 4.66
CA ILE A 89 -0.27 -1.04 3.53
C ILE A 89 0.45 0.18 4.08
N ASP A 90 1.79 0.11 4.10
CA ASP A 90 2.63 1.21 4.57
C ASP A 90 2.57 2.39 3.59
N MET A 91 2.36 3.59 4.15
CA MET A 91 2.50 4.85 3.47
C MET A 91 3.75 5.56 3.99
N ILE A 92 4.70 5.78 3.10
CA ILE A 92 6.02 6.27 3.47
C ILE A 92 6.22 7.68 2.90
N PHE A 93 6.52 8.63 3.78
CA PHE A 93 6.99 9.96 3.36
C PHE A 93 8.45 9.85 2.95
N THR A 94 8.68 10.00 1.65
CA THR A 94 10.01 10.04 1.05
C THR A 94 10.40 11.48 0.74
N TYR A 95 11.70 11.74 0.82
CA TYR A 95 12.27 13.04 0.48
C TYR A 95 12.01 13.44 -0.99
N SER A 96 12.32 12.53 -1.92
CA SER A 96 12.32 12.81 -3.36
C SER A 96 11.02 12.46 -4.09
N ASN A 97 10.19 11.57 -3.53
CA ASN A 97 9.01 11.04 -4.22
C ASN A 97 7.68 11.42 -3.53
N GLY A 98 7.73 12.22 -2.45
CA GLY A 98 6.55 12.51 -1.63
C GLY A 98 6.05 11.26 -0.92
N ILE A 99 4.73 11.04 -0.86
CA ILE A 99 4.16 9.83 -0.24
C ILE A 99 4.10 8.68 -1.24
N VAL A 100 4.66 7.55 -0.85
CA VAL A 100 4.61 6.30 -1.61
C VAL A 100 3.89 5.21 -0.82
N TYR A 101 3.20 4.30 -1.51
CA TYR A 101 2.42 3.20 -0.93
C TYR A 101 3.11 1.87 -1.24
N ARG A 102 3.41 1.09 -0.21
CA ARG A 102 4.10 -0.19 -0.38
C ARG A 102 3.16 -1.26 -0.94
N VAL A 103 3.47 -1.77 -2.13
CA VAL A 103 2.70 -2.84 -2.79
C VAL A 103 3.45 -4.17 -2.88
N GLY A 104 4.74 -4.18 -2.52
CA GLY A 104 5.58 -5.36 -2.45
C GLY A 104 6.88 -5.10 -1.67
N VAL A 105 7.80 -6.07 -1.70
CA VAL A 105 9.15 -5.87 -1.14
C VAL A 105 9.91 -4.95 -2.09
N GLY A 106 10.32 -3.76 -1.62
CA GLY A 106 11.01 -2.76 -2.44
C GLY A 106 10.14 -2.02 -3.47
N LYS A 107 8.91 -2.48 -3.69
CA LYS A 107 7.98 -1.94 -4.70
C LYS A 107 6.97 -0.97 -4.11
N TYR A 108 6.89 0.20 -4.73
CA TYR A 108 6.00 1.27 -4.28
C TYR A 108 5.25 1.93 -5.42
N VAL A 109 4.06 2.45 -5.13
CA VAL A 109 3.26 3.26 -6.06
C VAL A 109 3.03 4.65 -5.50
N ARG A 110 2.78 5.62 -6.38
CA ARG A 110 2.38 6.98 -6.01
C ARG A 110 0.93 7.20 -6.43
N ASN A 111 0.13 7.81 -5.56
CA ASN A 111 -1.23 8.22 -5.89
C ASN A 111 -1.57 9.52 -5.16
N GLU A 112 -1.57 10.63 -5.88
CA GLU A 112 -1.74 11.96 -5.27
C GLU A 112 -3.16 12.22 -4.78
N GLU A 113 -4.17 11.63 -5.41
CA GLU A 113 -5.56 11.80 -4.99
C GLU A 113 -5.83 11.05 -3.68
N LEU A 114 -5.37 9.81 -3.58
CA LEU A 114 -5.38 9.04 -2.34
C LEU A 114 -4.60 9.77 -1.25
N THR A 115 -3.42 10.28 -1.57
CA THR A 115 -2.59 11.05 -0.63
C THR A 115 -3.36 12.26 -0.08
N ARG A 116 -3.97 13.07 -0.96
CA ARG A 116 -4.80 14.22 -0.52
C ARG A 116 -5.95 13.78 0.38
N LYS A 117 -6.64 12.69 0.01
CA LYS A 117 -7.76 12.16 0.79
C LYS A 117 -7.31 11.74 2.19
N ILE A 118 -6.26 10.94 2.28
CA ILE A 118 -5.75 10.39 3.53
C ILE A 118 -5.24 11.49 4.46
N LEU A 119 -4.46 12.43 3.94
CA LEU A 119 -3.97 13.57 4.72
C LEU A 119 -5.12 14.41 5.29
N LYS A 120 -6.18 14.62 4.50
CA LYS A 120 -7.38 15.32 4.96
C LYS A 120 -8.09 14.57 6.08
N LEU A 121 -8.27 13.25 5.94
CA LEU A 121 -8.94 12.40 6.93
C LEU A 121 -8.21 12.40 8.28
N MET A 122 -6.87 12.36 8.26
CA MET A 122 -6.06 12.34 9.47
C MET A 122 -5.64 13.73 9.96
N HIS A 123 -6.19 14.80 9.38
CA HIS A 123 -5.86 16.18 9.74
C HIS A 123 -4.35 16.53 9.66
N ILE A 124 -3.63 15.89 8.74
CA ILE A 124 -2.19 16.12 8.52
C ILE A 124 -2.01 17.33 7.62
N SER A 125 -1.42 18.39 8.18
CA SER A 125 -1.22 19.67 7.49
C SER A 125 0.15 19.80 6.82
N LYS A 126 1.14 18.98 7.21
CA LYS A 126 2.51 19.05 6.70
C LYS A 126 2.91 17.75 5.99
N ARG A 127 3.29 17.87 4.72
CA ARG A 127 3.76 16.76 3.87
C ARG A 127 5.28 16.61 3.85
N CYS A 128 6.01 17.62 4.34
CA CYS A 128 7.46 17.79 4.24
C CYS A 128 8.05 18.21 5.58
N TRP A 129 9.35 17.99 5.76
CA TRP A 129 10.09 18.27 6.99
C TRP A 129 11.17 19.34 6.82
N VAL A 130 11.20 20.26 7.80
CA VAL A 130 12.22 21.26 8.20
C VAL A 130 12.89 22.12 7.11
N LYS A 131 13.55 21.57 6.08
CA LYS A 131 14.36 22.35 5.13
C LYS A 131 13.79 22.48 3.72
N ASP A 132 12.85 21.62 3.33
CA ASP A 132 12.44 21.48 1.92
C ASP A 132 10.96 21.76 1.65
N CYS A 133 10.25 22.41 2.59
CA CYS A 133 8.98 23.06 2.27
C CYS A 133 9.19 24.43 1.57
N ILE A 134 10.42 24.74 1.15
CA ILE A 134 10.77 25.92 0.35
C ILE A 134 11.31 25.44 -1.00
N SER A 135 10.42 25.31 -1.98
CA SER A 135 10.67 25.66 -3.39
C SER A 135 9.35 25.88 -4.11
#